data_AF-A0A4Q2XIE2-F1
#
_entry.id   AF-A0A4Q2XIE2-F1
#
_cell.length_a   1.000
_cell.length_b   1.000
_cell.length_c   1.000
_cell.angle_alpha   90.00
_cell.angle_beta   90.00
_cell.angle_gamma   90.00
#
_symmetry.space_group_name_H-M   'P 1'
#
loop_
_entity.id
_entity.type
_entity.pdbx_description
1 polymer ?
#
loop_
_entity_poly.entity_id
_entity_poly.type
_entity_poly.pdbx_seq_one_letter_code
_entity_poly.pdbx_strand_id
1 'polypeptide(L)'
;MTPMNSPSGFATALAMMLSGAALGAPVANAQQAAPPRMPSGPIEVNGIAAKVNGRVITKNQVNFMLASAYAQLVTQYPRRGPQFETKFKEAKASIIQELIDRQIILDEFKQIGAFIKPNLVDEEIKRQMRELYNGDETKFREELKRSRLTMEGYREMTREKLVVSAMRAQQFSDAPPPLPNEIQNEYNEVKSTLRDVTKDVLTFQKIFIPASDPTNPVSTPEIQLALAEDLAKQLSEGKDFTELAKTHSKDAYAENGGLQENVPRTDLSPEFAAIIVDAPVGKIVGPLLDRQGFTIVKMIKFVPGPSPALTNEIRQMMEERVRRKKTSKQYERWIEVRRKKAMIDIRD
;
A
#
# COMPACT_ATOMS: atom_id res chain seq x y z
N MET A 1 4.40 22.98 -7.73
CA MET A 1 5.01 21.67 -8.01
C MET A 1 4.83 20.83 -6.76
N THR A 2 3.72 20.10 -6.70
CA THR A 2 3.30 19.24 -5.59
C THR A 2 3.22 17.80 -6.11
N PRO A 3 3.58 16.79 -5.29
CA PRO A 3 3.77 15.43 -5.80
C PRO A 3 2.42 14.75 -6.12
N MET A 4 2.37 14.17 -7.32
CA MET A 4 1.27 13.37 -7.84
C MET A 4 1.09 12.09 -7.02
N ASN A 5 -0.10 11.90 -6.45
CA ASN A 5 -0.57 10.59 -5.98
C ASN A 5 -1.72 10.12 -6.90
N SER A 6 -1.55 8.94 -7.50
CA SER A 6 -2.48 8.31 -8.44
C SER A 6 -3.29 7.22 -7.72
N PRO A 7 -4.58 7.01 -8.05
CA PRO A 7 -5.31 5.80 -7.67
C PRO A 7 -5.47 4.92 -8.91
N SER A 8 -4.58 3.94 -9.03
CA SER A 8 -4.80 2.72 -9.81
C SER A 8 -3.88 1.68 -9.17
N GLY A 9 -4.51 0.67 -8.55
CA GLY A 9 -3.85 -0.33 -7.72
C GLY A 9 -2.67 -1.01 -8.42
N PHE A 10 -1.67 -1.34 -7.60
CA PHE A 10 -0.49 -2.17 -7.87
C PHE A 10 0.79 -1.54 -8.44
N ALA A 11 0.89 -0.22 -8.65
CA ALA A 11 2.12 0.36 -9.21
C ALA A 11 2.69 1.54 -8.41
N THR A 12 3.28 1.32 -7.23
CA THR A 12 4.39 2.15 -6.70
C THR A 12 5.19 1.44 -5.59
N ALA A 13 6.13 0.56 -5.98
CA ALA A 13 6.95 -0.22 -5.05
C ALA A 13 8.23 0.47 -4.56
N LEU A 14 8.58 1.67 -5.03
CA LEU A 14 9.94 2.20 -4.86
C LEU A 14 10.04 3.60 -4.24
N ALA A 15 9.03 4.05 -3.48
CA ALA A 15 9.09 5.37 -2.84
C ALA A 15 8.55 5.45 -1.40
N MET A 16 8.29 4.32 -0.73
CA MET A 16 7.84 4.32 0.68
C MET A 16 8.67 3.38 1.54
N MET A 17 9.97 3.63 1.62
CA MET A 17 10.71 3.30 2.83
C MET A 17 11.30 4.60 3.36
N LEU A 18 10.96 4.91 4.63
CA LEU A 18 11.51 5.99 5.46
C LEU A 18 10.80 7.35 5.40
N SER A 19 9.55 7.39 5.89
CA SER A 19 8.99 8.60 6.52
C SER A 19 8.92 8.41 8.03
N GLY A 20 10.08 8.31 8.68
CA GLY A 20 10.21 8.43 10.13
C GLY A 20 10.65 9.85 10.46
N ALA A 21 9.70 10.73 10.75
CA ALA A 21 10.00 12.06 11.29
C ALA A 21 10.52 11.91 12.72
N ALA A 22 11.78 12.30 12.93
CA ALA A 22 12.37 12.45 14.26
C ALA A 22 11.94 13.82 14.84
N LEU A 23 11.15 13.79 15.91
CA LEU A 23 11.13 14.86 16.92
C LEU A 23 11.79 14.29 18.17
N GLY A 24 12.78 15.02 18.68
CA GLY A 24 13.73 14.54 19.69
C GLY A 24 13.13 14.28 21.07
N ALA A 25 13.56 13.17 21.67
CA ALA A 25 13.61 12.89 23.10
C ALA A 25 14.62 11.74 23.33
N PRO A 26 15.18 11.57 24.55
CA PRO A 26 16.56 11.13 24.74
C PRO A 26 16.80 9.63 24.57
N VAL A 27 18.07 9.33 24.33
CA VAL A 27 18.66 8.03 24.03
C VAL A 27 18.34 7.00 25.12
N ALA A 28 17.50 6.02 24.80
CA ALA A 28 17.43 4.76 25.52
C ALA A 28 17.79 3.64 24.53
N ASN A 29 18.79 2.86 24.91
CA ASN A 29 19.39 1.77 24.14
C ASN A 29 18.32 0.72 23.79
N ALA A 30 17.72 0.82 22.61
CA ALA A 30 16.92 -0.22 22.01
C ALA A 30 17.71 -0.79 20.83
N GLN A 31 18.23 -2.01 20.99
CA GLN A 31 18.73 -2.80 19.87
C GLN A 31 17.65 -2.85 18.79
N GLN A 32 17.90 -2.15 17.68
CA GLN A 32 17.05 -2.21 16.50
C GLN A 32 17.04 -3.66 16.00
N ALA A 33 15.88 -4.28 16.03
CA ALA A 33 15.66 -5.56 15.38
C ALA A 33 15.99 -5.39 13.89
N ALA A 34 16.94 -6.20 13.40
CA ALA A 34 17.32 -6.22 11.99
C ALA A 34 16.11 -6.60 11.12
N PRO A 35 15.98 -6.07 9.90
CA PRO A 35 14.97 -6.53 8.95
C PRO A 35 15.17 -8.03 8.67
N PRO A 36 14.10 -8.76 8.31
CA PRO A 36 14.19 -10.19 8.02
C PRO A 36 15.22 -10.43 6.91
N ARG A 37 16.31 -11.12 7.25
CA ARG A 37 17.33 -11.53 6.29
C ARG A 37 16.72 -12.61 5.39
N MET A 38 16.79 -12.42 4.07
CA MET A 38 16.57 -13.53 3.15
C MET A 38 17.64 -14.61 3.38
N PRO A 39 17.30 -15.90 3.28
CA PRO A 39 18.29 -16.97 3.37
C PRO A 39 19.35 -16.75 2.28
N SER A 40 20.61 -16.62 2.71
CA SER A 40 21.79 -16.60 1.85
C SER A 40 22.11 -18.03 1.41
N GLY A 41 21.34 -18.52 0.44
CA GLY A 41 21.67 -19.69 -0.36
C GLY A 41 22.50 -19.32 -1.59
N PRO A 42 23.13 -20.31 -2.26
CA PRO A 42 23.83 -20.11 -3.52
C PRO A 42 22.92 -19.41 -4.55
N ILE A 43 23.51 -18.52 -5.36
CA ILE A 43 22.83 -17.76 -6.41
C ILE A 43 22.24 -18.76 -7.41
N GLU A 44 20.94 -19.01 -7.32
CA GLU A 44 20.23 -19.76 -8.36
C GLU A 44 20.34 -19.00 -9.68
N VAL A 45 20.76 -19.71 -10.71
CA VAL A 45 20.94 -19.25 -12.10
C VAL A 45 19.74 -18.40 -12.52
N ASN A 46 19.98 -17.22 -13.10
CA ASN A 46 18.97 -16.27 -13.59
C ASN A 46 17.86 -16.97 -14.39
N GLY A 47 16.80 -17.42 -13.70
CA GLY A 47 15.69 -18.09 -14.34
C GLY A 47 14.96 -17.13 -15.27
N ILE A 48 14.47 -17.65 -16.39
CA ILE A 48 13.61 -16.91 -17.32
C ILE A 48 12.20 -16.90 -16.74
N ALA A 49 11.60 -15.72 -16.58
CA ALA A 49 10.20 -15.56 -16.21
C ALA A 49 9.33 -15.29 -17.44
N ALA A 50 9.84 -14.55 -18.41
CA ALA A 50 9.20 -14.37 -19.71
C ALA A 50 10.21 -13.98 -20.78
N LYS A 51 9.82 -14.07 -22.04
CA LYS A 51 10.58 -13.59 -23.19
C LYS A 51 9.66 -12.75 -24.08
N VAL A 52 10.11 -11.57 -24.49
CA VAL A 52 9.35 -10.63 -25.32
C VAL A 52 10.23 -10.16 -26.47
N ASN A 53 9.83 -10.44 -27.72
CA ASN A 53 10.56 -10.09 -28.94
C ASN A 53 12.05 -10.48 -28.90
N GLY A 54 12.38 -11.61 -28.27
CA GLY A 54 13.78 -12.04 -28.12
C GLY A 54 14.43 -11.66 -26.80
N ARG A 55 13.94 -10.64 -26.08
CA ARG A 55 14.49 -10.20 -24.78
C ARG A 55 13.94 -10.99 -23.61
N VAL A 56 14.81 -11.32 -22.66
CA VAL A 56 14.48 -12.10 -21.48
C VAL A 56 14.12 -11.19 -20.32
N ILE A 57 12.97 -11.48 -19.70
CA ILE A 57 12.58 -10.99 -18.38
C ILE A 57 12.97 -12.07 -17.38
N THR A 58 13.80 -11.71 -16.41
CA THR A 58 14.37 -12.66 -15.44
C THR A 58 13.51 -12.78 -14.18
N LYS A 59 13.58 -13.94 -13.50
CA LYS A 59 12.95 -14.15 -12.20
C LYS A 59 13.42 -13.12 -11.15
N ASN A 60 14.68 -12.68 -11.24
CA ASN A 60 15.22 -11.63 -10.36
C ASN A 60 14.53 -10.28 -10.56
N GLN A 61 14.26 -9.88 -11.80
CA GLN A 61 13.50 -8.64 -12.08
C GLN A 61 12.07 -8.73 -11.56
N VAL A 62 11.41 -9.88 -11.73
CA VAL A 62 10.06 -10.12 -11.19
C VAL A 62 10.07 -10.03 -9.67
N ASN A 63 11.00 -10.73 -9.01
CA ASN A 63 11.10 -10.76 -7.56
C ASN A 63 11.40 -9.37 -6.97
N PHE A 64 12.26 -8.59 -7.63
CA PHE A 64 12.55 -7.21 -7.23
C PHE A 64 11.29 -6.34 -7.24
N MET A 65 10.51 -6.41 -8.33
CA MET A 65 9.25 -5.67 -8.46
C MET A 65 8.16 -6.18 -7.48
N LEU A 66 8.17 -7.48 -7.17
CA LEU A 66 7.19 -8.13 -6.30
C LEU A 66 7.42 -7.84 -4.80
N ALA A 67 8.61 -7.38 -4.41
CA ALA A 67 9.01 -7.22 -3.01
C ALA A 67 8.03 -6.36 -2.18
N SER A 68 7.55 -5.24 -2.74
CA SER A 68 6.61 -4.34 -2.04
C SER A 68 5.23 -4.99 -1.85
N ALA A 69 4.70 -5.62 -2.89
CA ALA A 69 3.42 -6.32 -2.85
C ALA A 69 3.49 -7.49 -1.86
N TYR A 70 4.62 -8.22 -1.85
CA TYR A 70 4.86 -9.28 -0.88
C TYR A 70 4.86 -8.75 0.57
N ALA A 71 5.57 -7.65 0.84
CA ALA A 71 5.59 -7.04 2.18
C ALA A 71 4.18 -6.66 2.66
N GLN A 72 3.36 -6.08 1.78
CA GLN A 72 1.97 -5.74 2.07
C GLN A 72 1.12 -7.00 2.36
N LEU A 73 1.26 -8.05 1.54
CA LEU A 73 0.51 -9.29 1.71
C LEU A 73 0.85 -10.01 3.01
N VAL A 74 2.12 -10.00 3.46
CA VAL A 74 2.52 -10.62 4.72
C VAL A 74 1.90 -9.90 5.93
N THR A 75 1.79 -8.57 5.89
CA THR A 75 1.09 -7.79 6.93
C THR A 75 -0.40 -8.11 6.99
N GLN A 76 -1.05 -8.27 5.84
CA GLN A 76 -2.48 -8.55 5.77
C GLN A 76 -2.84 -10.00 6.13
N TYR A 77 -1.95 -10.96 5.84
CA TYR A 77 -2.19 -12.39 6.08
C TYR A 77 -1.04 -13.02 6.89
N PRO A 78 -0.97 -12.79 8.22
CA PRO A 78 0.16 -13.27 9.04
C PRO A 78 0.35 -14.80 9.02
N ARG A 79 -0.76 -15.55 8.94
CA ARG A 79 -0.73 -17.03 8.87
C ARG A 79 -0.36 -17.58 7.48
N ARG A 80 -0.25 -16.73 6.44
CA ARG A 80 0.10 -17.11 5.05
C ARG A 80 -0.66 -18.34 4.52
N GLY A 81 -1.97 -18.40 4.79
CA GLY A 81 -2.84 -19.51 4.35
C GLY A 81 -3.23 -19.45 2.87
N PRO A 82 -4.23 -20.23 2.43
CA PRO A 82 -4.64 -20.32 1.01
C PRO A 82 -4.99 -18.97 0.35
N GLN A 83 -5.55 -18.02 1.11
CA GLN A 83 -5.83 -16.66 0.62
C GLN A 83 -4.55 -15.87 0.29
N PHE A 84 -3.51 -16.01 1.11
CA PHE A 84 -2.20 -15.40 0.86
C PHE A 84 -1.61 -15.94 -0.45
N GLU A 85 -1.60 -17.26 -0.63
CA GLU A 85 -1.07 -17.88 -1.84
C GLU A 85 -1.81 -17.42 -3.11
N THR A 86 -3.13 -17.30 -3.02
CA THR A 86 -3.96 -16.79 -4.12
C THR A 86 -3.57 -15.35 -4.48
N LYS A 87 -3.51 -14.46 -3.49
CA LYS A 87 -3.14 -13.06 -3.70
C LYS A 87 -1.69 -12.88 -4.14
N PHE A 88 -0.79 -13.72 -3.66
CA PHE A 88 0.60 -13.71 -4.07
C PHE A 88 0.77 -14.11 -5.54
N LYS A 89 0.04 -15.14 -6.00
CA LYS A 89 0.01 -15.54 -7.42
C LYS A 89 -0.57 -14.43 -8.32
N GLU A 90 -1.67 -13.81 -7.91
CA GLU A 90 -2.27 -12.66 -8.62
C GLU A 90 -1.28 -11.49 -8.76
N ALA A 91 -0.56 -11.17 -7.69
CA ALA A 91 0.46 -10.12 -7.67
C ALA A 91 1.64 -10.48 -8.59
N LYS A 92 2.17 -11.71 -8.51
CA LYS A 92 3.25 -12.19 -9.39
C LYS A 92 2.85 -12.09 -10.86
N ALA A 93 1.64 -12.54 -11.22
CA ALA A 93 1.13 -12.48 -12.59
C ALA A 93 1.02 -11.04 -13.09
N SER A 94 0.51 -10.13 -12.27
CA SER A 94 0.39 -8.70 -12.61
C SER A 94 1.76 -8.06 -12.88
N ILE A 95 2.76 -8.36 -12.06
CA ILE A 95 4.14 -7.85 -12.25
C ILE A 95 4.79 -8.40 -13.53
N ILE A 96 4.59 -9.68 -13.84
CA ILE A 96 5.10 -10.25 -15.10
C ILE A 96 4.48 -9.52 -16.30
N GLN A 97 3.17 -9.27 -16.27
CA GLN A 97 2.49 -8.52 -17.34
C GLN A 97 3.00 -7.09 -17.45
N GLU A 98 3.22 -6.38 -16.34
CA GLU A 98 3.80 -5.03 -16.35
C GLU A 98 5.19 -5.00 -17.00
N LEU A 99 6.03 -5.99 -16.70
CA LEU A 99 7.37 -6.11 -17.28
C LEU A 99 7.32 -6.43 -18.79
N ILE A 100 6.36 -7.25 -19.22
CA ILE A 100 6.12 -7.52 -20.64
C ILE A 100 5.71 -6.25 -21.37
N ASP A 101 4.72 -5.53 -20.84
CA ASP A 101 4.22 -4.28 -21.42
C ASP A 101 5.33 -3.23 -21.50
N ARG A 102 6.14 -3.08 -20.44
CA ARG A 102 7.33 -2.23 -20.44
C ARG A 102 8.27 -2.62 -21.57
N GLN A 103 8.57 -3.89 -21.74
CA GLN A 103 9.49 -4.36 -22.76
C GLN A 103 8.99 -4.07 -24.19
N ILE A 104 7.69 -4.23 -24.44
CA ILE A 104 7.05 -3.87 -25.72
C ILE A 104 7.25 -2.39 -26.03
N ILE A 105 7.06 -1.51 -25.04
CA ILE A 105 7.22 -0.06 -25.21
C ILE A 105 8.67 0.32 -25.51
N LEU A 106 9.62 -0.32 -24.82
CA LEU A 106 11.04 -0.10 -25.05
C LEU A 106 11.46 -0.53 -26.46
N ASP A 107 10.85 -1.58 -27.01
CA ASP A 107 11.11 -2.00 -28.39
C ASP A 107 10.52 -1.03 -29.41
N GLU A 108 9.29 -0.55 -29.20
CA GLU A 108 8.67 0.46 -30.06
C GLU A 108 9.48 1.77 -30.06
N PHE A 109 9.92 2.24 -28.89
CA PHE A 109 10.75 3.44 -28.78
C PHE A 109 12.05 3.32 -29.60
N LYS A 110 12.68 2.14 -29.58
CA LYS A 110 13.87 1.87 -30.40
C LYS A 110 13.55 1.83 -31.89
N GLN A 111 12.41 1.27 -32.29
CA GLN A 111 11.98 1.24 -33.70
C GLN A 111 11.74 2.64 -34.28
N ILE A 112 11.23 3.56 -33.47
CA ILE A 112 11.02 4.97 -33.88
C ILE A 112 12.36 5.73 -34.01
N GLY A 113 13.46 5.19 -33.48
CA GLY A 113 14.78 5.84 -33.51
C GLY A 113 14.90 7.02 -32.55
N ALA A 114 14.00 7.12 -31.57
CA ALA A 114 14.05 8.16 -30.54
C ALA A 114 15.16 7.85 -29.52
N PHE A 115 15.65 8.90 -28.85
CA PHE A 115 16.73 8.78 -27.86
C PHE A 115 16.51 9.71 -26.66
N ILE A 116 16.73 9.18 -25.46
CA ILE A 116 16.70 9.97 -24.22
C ILE A 116 18.10 10.50 -23.96
N LYS A 117 18.24 11.84 -23.95
CA LYS A 117 19.52 12.49 -23.66
C LYS A 117 20.03 12.09 -22.26
N PRO A 118 21.32 11.74 -22.09
CA PRO A 118 21.85 11.28 -20.80
C PRO A 118 21.65 12.27 -19.65
N ASN A 119 21.75 13.57 -19.94
CA ASN A 119 21.53 14.62 -18.94
C ASN A 119 20.10 14.60 -18.36
N LEU A 120 19.07 14.22 -19.13
CA LEU A 120 17.71 14.08 -18.60
C LEU A 120 17.61 12.94 -17.59
N VAL A 121 18.36 11.85 -17.82
CA VAL A 121 18.45 10.74 -16.87
C VAL A 121 19.12 11.21 -15.59
N ASP A 122 20.24 11.94 -15.71
CA ASP A 122 21.00 12.41 -14.55
C ASP A 122 20.20 13.45 -13.73
N GLU A 123 19.46 14.34 -14.39
CA GLU A 123 18.55 15.29 -13.72
C GLU A 123 17.38 14.60 -13.02
N GLU A 124 16.82 13.54 -13.62
CA GLU A 124 15.78 12.74 -12.98
C GLU A 124 16.32 11.99 -11.74
N ILE A 125 17.53 11.45 -11.80
CA ILE A 125 18.19 10.82 -10.64
C ILE A 125 18.41 11.86 -9.53
N LYS A 126 18.93 13.05 -9.87
CA LYS A 126 19.09 14.14 -8.89
C LYS A 126 17.75 14.55 -8.27
N ARG A 127 16.68 14.62 -9.08
CA ARG A 127 15.33 14.91 -8.59
C ARG A 127 14.87 13.86 -7.59
N GLN A 128 14.99 12.58 -7.92
CA GLN A 128 14.63 11.47 -7.02
C GLN A 128 15.47 11.48 -5.75
N MET A 129 16.76 11.79 -5.84
CA MET A 129 17.65 11.92 -4.68
C MET A 129 17.21 13.06 -3.75
N ARG A 130 16.79 14.21 -4.30
CA ARG A 130 16.22 15.32 -3.50
C ARG A 130 14.90 14.94 -2.84
N GLU A 131 13.99 14.33 -3.58
CA GLU A 131 12.64 14.00 -3.11
C GLU A 131 12.62 12.87 -2.08
N LEU A 132 13.44 11.84 -2.25
CA LEU A 132 13.41 10.62 -1.44
C LEU A 132 14.49 10.58 -0.35
N TYR A 133 15.62 11.26 -0.56
CA TYR A 133 16.79 11.19 0.32
C TYR A 133 17.25 12.56 0.81
N ASN A 134 16.43 13.61 0.62
CA ASN A 134 16.78 14.99 0.96
C ASN A 134 18.11 15.46 0.33
N GLY A 135 18.49 14.88 -0.81
CA GLY A 135 19.74 15.19 -1.50
C GLY A 135 20.98 14.46 -0.97
N ASP A 136 20.82 13.54 -0.02
CA ASP A 136 21.93 12.78 0.59
C ASP A 136 22.38 11.63 -0.33
N GLU A 137 23.46 11.86 -1.07
CA GLU A 137 24.03 10.89 -2.00
C GLU A 137 24.58 9.63 -1.30
N THR A 138 25.08 9.76 -0.07
CA THR A 138 25.62 8.63 0.69
C THR A 138 24.50 7.66 1.03
N LYS A 139 23.38 8.17 1.56
CA LYS A 139 22.19 7.35 1.84
C LYS A 139 21.63 6.72 0.57
N PHE A 140 21.59 7.47 -0.52
CA PHE A 140 21.15 6.95 -1.81
C PHE A 140 22.02 5.77 -2.27
N ARG A 141 23.35 5.90 -2.21
CA ARG A 141 24.30 4.82 -2.59
C ARG A 141 24.24 3.62 -1.65
N GLU A 142 24.03 3.85 -0.35
CA GLU A 142 23.80 2.77 0.62
C GLU A 142 22.53 1.99 0.29
N GLU A 143 21.46 2.67 -0.09
CA GLU A 143 20.21 2.01 -0.46
C GLU A 143 20.35 1.21 -1.75
N LEU A 144 21.07 1.73 -2.76
CA LEU A 144 21.42 0.96 -3.95
C LEU A 144 22.19 -0.32 -3.58
N LYS A 145 23.18 -0.23 -2.68
CA LYS A 145 23.93 -1.40 -2.20
C LYS A 145 23.03 -2.41 -1.48
N ARG A 146 22.13 -1.95 -0.60
CA ARG A 146 21.15 -2.81 0.10
C ARG A 146 20.23 -3.53 -0.87
N SER A 147 19.80 -2.81 -1.90
CA SER A 147 18.98 -3.32 -3.01
C SER A 147 19.79 -4.13 -4.04
N ARG A 148 21.11 -4.29 -3.84
CA ARG A 148 22.04 -4.97 -4.77
C ARG A 148 22.05 -4.38 -6.19
N LEU A 149 21.79 -3.08 -6.30
CA LEU A 149 21.82 -2.32 -7.54
C LEU A 149 23.13 -1.52 -7.66
N THR A 150 23.69 -1.48 -8.87
CA THR A 150 24.78 -0.55 -9.19
C THR A 150 24.20 0.80 -9.62
N MET A 151 25.02 1.86 -9.54
CA MET A 151 24.62 3.18 -10.04
C MET A 151 24.26 3.12 -11.53
N GLU A 152 25.01 2.35 -12.32
CA GLU A 152 24.73 2.18 -13.75
C GLU A 152 23.42 1.41 -13.98
N GLY A 153 23.18 0.34 -13.22
CA GLY A 153 21.90 -0.37 -13.27
C GLY A 153 20.71 0.54 -12.92
N TYR A 154 20.86 1.39 -11.90
CA TYR A 154 19.85 2.38 -11.55
C TYR A 154 19.61 3.40 -12.66
N ARG A 155 20.70 3.86 -13.30
CA ARG A 155 20.64 4.79 -14.43
C ARG A 155 19.90 4.19 -15.62
N GLU A 156 20.18 2.93 -15.97
CA GLU A 156 19.45 2.19 -17.00
C GLU A 156 17.96 2.08 -16.66
N MET A 157 17.62 1.70 -15.43
CA MET A 157 16.23 1.63 -14.97
C MET A 157 15.51 2.98 -15.06
N THR A 158 16.21 4.06 -14.71
CA THR A 158 15.71 5.44 -14.80
C THR A 158 15.49 5.84 -16.26
N ARG A 159 16.43 5.54 -17.15
CA ARG A 159 16.29 5.80 -18.59
C ARG A 159 15.09 5.08 -19.17
N GLU A 160 14.94 3.79 -18.89
CA GLU A 160 13.79 3.02 -19.35
C GLU A 160 12.45 3.59 -18.82
N LYS A 161 12.41 4.03 -17.56
CA LYS A 161 11.23 4.71 -17.00
C LYS A 161 10.92 6.01 -17.75
N LEU A 162 11.94 6.81 -18.10
CA LEU A 162 11.78 8.01 -18.91
C LEU A 162 11.30 7.69 -20.32
N VAL A 163 11.80 6.63 -20.94
CA VAL A 163 11.30 6.15 -22.25
C VAL A 163 9.82 5.83 -22.17
N VAL A 164 9.41 5.01 -21.20
CA VAL A 164 8.00 4.63 -21.05
C VAL A 164 7.13 5.87 -20.78
N SER A 165 7.59 6.77 -19.92
CA SER A 165 6.90 8.04 -19.63
C SER A 165 6.76 8.91 -20.88
N ALA A 166 7.83 9.07 -21.67
CA ALA A 166 7.83 9.86 -22.89
C ALA A 166 6.92 9.25 -23.97
N MET A 167 6.96 7.92 -24.15
CA MET A 167 6.09 7.21 -25.09
C MET A 167 4.61 7.37 -24.73
N ARG A 168 4.28 7.30 -23.44
CA ARG A 168 2.91 7.59 -22.95
C ARG A 168 2.53 9.04 -23.22
N ALA A 169 3.39 9.99 -22.85
CA ALA A 169 3.11 11.41 -23.06
C ALA A 169 2.92 11.76 -24.53
N GLN A 170 3.73 11.20 -25.43
CA GLN A 170 3.63 11.41 -26.87
C GLN A 170 2.37 10.77 -27.46
N GLN A 171 2.03 9.54 -27.06
CA GLN A 171 0.87 8.83 -27.61
C GLN A 171 -0.46 9.43 -27.16
N PHE A 172 -0.49 10.11 -25.99
CA PHE A 172 -1.71 10.63 -25.38
C PHE A 172 -1.64 12.14 -25.09
N SER A 173 -0.82 12.90 -25.81
CA SER A 173 -0.75 14.37 -25.70
C SER A 173 -2.07 15.04 -26.08
N ASP A 174 -2.83 14.42 -26.99
CA ASP A 174 -4.04 14.99 -27.61
C ASP A 174 -5.33 14.49 -26.94
N ALA A 175 -5.23 13.93 -25.73
CA ALA A 175 -6.40 13.47 -24.99
C ALA A 175 -7.38 14.66 -24.80
N PRO A 176 -8.67 14.50 -25.15
CA PRO A 176 -9.65 15.58 -25.00
C PRO A 176 -9.66 16.11 -23.56
N PRO A 177 -9.74 17.44 -23.37
CA PRO A 177 -9.71 18.02 -22.04
C PRO A 177 -10.84 17.45 -21.17
N PRO A 178 -10.66 17.38 -19.83
CA PRO A 178 -11.74 17.04 -18.91
C PRO A 178 -12.95 17.98 -19.11
N LEU A 179 -14.13 17.39 -19.30
CA LEU A 179 -15.39 18.13 -19.40
C LEU A 179 -15.92 18.46 -17.99
N PRO A 180 -16.72 19.54 -17.82
CA PRO A 180 -17.25 19.93 -16.52
C PRO A 180 -18.04 18.84 -15.79
N ASN A 181 -18.84 18.06 -16.51
CA ASN A 181 -19.59 16.93 -15.96
C ASN A 181 -18.67 15.78 -15.51
N GLU A 182 -17.58 15.52 -16.23
CA GLU A 182 -16.59 14.50 -15.85
C GLU A 182 -15.85 14.89 -14.56
N ILE A 183 -15.51 16.18 -14.42
CA ILE A 183 -14.90 16.74 -13.20
C ILE A 183 -15.87 16.58 -12.02
N GLN A 184 -17.15 16.91 -12.23
CA GLN A 184 -18.17 16.80 -11.20
C GLN A 184 -18.42 15.34 -10.77
N ASN A 185 -18.42 14.42 -11.73
CA ASN A 185 -18.56 12.98 -11.47
C ASN A 185 -17.34 12.44 -10.71
N GLU A 186 -16.12 12.79 -11.14
CA GLU A 186 -14.89 12.41 -10.44
C GLU A 186 -14.88 12.96 -9.01
N TYR A 187 -15.27 14.21 -8.81
CA TYR A 187 -15.43 14.78 -7.47
C TYR A 187 -16.44 13.98 -6.64
N ASN A 188 -17.60 13.64 -7.18
CA ASN A 188 -18.61 12.88 -6.44
C ASN A 188 -18.14 11.47 -6.08
N GLU A 189 -17.36 10.82 -6.93
CA GLU A 189 -16.75 9.51 -6.66
C GLU A 189 -15.70 9.58 -5.54
N VAL A 190 -14.94 10.67 -5.47
CA VAL A 190 -13.70 10.74 -4.67
C VAL A 190 -13.86 11.60 -3.42
N LYS A 191 -14.85 12.50 -3.34
CA LYS A 191 -15.02 13.46 -2.22
C LYS A 191 -15.02 12.82 -0.83
N SER A 192 -15.59 11.62 -0.70
CA SER A 192 -15.59 10.87 0.58
C SER A 192 -14.20 10.40 0.99
N THR A 193 -13.29 10.19 0.05
CA THR A 193 -11.88 9.83 0.30
C THR A 193 -11.02 11.05 0.59
N LEU A 194 -11.45 12.24 0.15
CA LEU A 194 -10.77 13.52 0.40
C LEU A 194 -11.24 14.20 1.68
N ARG A 195 -12.19 13.60 2.38
CA ARG A 195 -12.75 14.15 3.61
C ARG A 195 -11.68 14.32 4.67
N ASP A 196 -11.95 15.24 5.58
CA ASP A 196 -11.09 15.46 6.75
C ASP A 196 -11.24 14.32 7.75
N VAL A 197 -10.36 13.31 7.65
CA VAL A 197 -10.35 12.14 8.55
C VAL A 197 -10.12 12.52 10.01
N THR A 198 -9.52 13.67 10.30
CA THR A 198 -9.25 14.10 11.68
C THR A 198 -10.52 14.47 12.43
N LYS A 199 -11.61 14.74 11.69
CA LYS A 199 -12.94 15.07 12.22
C LYS A 199 -13.90 13.87 12.21
N ASP A 200 -13.39 12.67 11.94
CA ASP A 200 -14.17 11.45 12.08
C ASP A 200 -14.54 11.23 13.55
N VAL A 201 -15.81 10.90 13.80
CA VAL A 201 -16.32 10.59 15.14
C VAL A 201 -16.93 9.19 15.14
N LEU A 202 -16.52 8.39 16.13
CA LEU A 202 -16.87 6.98 16.25
C LEU A 202 -17.72 6.74 17.50
N THR A 203 -18.57 5.73 17.43
CA THR A 203 -19.21 5.10 18.59
C THR A 203 -19.07 3.61 18.42
N PHE A 204 -18.49 2.95 19.41
CA PHE A 204 -18.19 1.52 19.34
C PHE A 204 -18.28 0.88 20.73
N GLN A 205 -18.45 -0.43 20.75
CA GLN A 205 -18.26 -1.23 21.94
C GLN A 205 -16.92 -1.95 21.88
N LYS A 206 -16.23 -2.05 23.02
CA LYS A 206 -14.89 -2.64 23.13
C LYS A 206 -14.83 -3.62 24.30
N ILE A 207 -14.22 -4.79 24.06
CA ILE A 207 -13.76 -5.71 25.10
C ILE A 207 -12.24 -5.72 25.03
N PHE A 208 -11.60 -5.30 26.11
CA PHE A 208 -10.16 -5.45 26.30
C PHE A 208 -9.84 -6.61 27.25
N ILE A 209 -8.95 -7.49 26.82
CA ILE A 209 -8.40 -8.62 27.56
C ILE A 209 -6.88 -8.41 27.69
N PRO A 210 -6.31 -8.24 28.89
CA PRO A 210 -4.88 -8.01 29.04
C PRO A 210 -4.07 -9.27 28.66
N ALA A 211 -2.88 -9.10 28.07
CA ALA A 211 -2.01 -10.23 27.71
C ALA A 211 -1.50 -11.02 28.93
N SER A 212 -1.47 -10.37 30.09
CA SER A 212 -1.24 -11.01 31.39
C SER A 212 -2.12 -10.36 32.44
N ASP A 213 -2.69 -11.18 33.32
CA ASP A 213 -3.46 -10.73 34.47
C ASP A 213 -2.61 -10.94 35.74
N PRO A 214 -2.15 -9.86 36.42
CA PRO A 214 -1.37 -9.97 37.64
C PRO A 214 -2.10 -10.70 38.79
N THR A 215 -3.43 -10.76 38.72
CA THR A 215 -4.27 -11.43 39.72
C THR A 215 -4.49 -12.91 39.41
N ASN A 216 -4.11 -13.37 38.21
CA ASN A 216 -4.21 -14.77 37.79
C ASN A 216 -2.86 -15.30 37.27
N PRO A 217 -2.10 -16.05 38.08
CA PRO A 217 -0.78 -16.57 37.73
C PRO A 217 -0.73 -17.48 36.49
N VAL A 218 -1.87 -18.01 36.04
CA VAL A 218 -1.98 -18.89 34.86
C VAL A 218 -2.20 -18.09 33.56
N SER A 219 -2.40 -16.78 33.66
CA SER A 219 -2.65 -15.92 32.52
C SER A 219 -1.40 -15.70 31.64
N THR A 220 -1.22 -16.54 30.63
CA THR A 220 -0.24 -16.29 29.54
C THR A 220 -0.90 -15.57 28.35
N PRO A 221 -0.11 -14.90 27.49
CA PRO A 221 -0.64 -14.28 26.27
C PRO A 221 -1.39 -15.25 25.37
N GLU A 222 -0.94 -16.50 25.26
CA GLU A 222 -1.61 -17.54 24.46
C GLU A 222 -2.98 -17.90 25.03
N ILE A 223 -3.10 -18.03 26.35
CA ILE A 223 -4.37 -18.33 27.02
C ILE A 223 -5.34 -17.16 26.89
N GLN A 224 -4.84 -15.93 27.05
CA GLN A 224 -5.65 -14.71 26.92
C GLN A 224 -6.09 -14.48 25.47
N LEU A 225 -5.25 -14.82 24.49
CA LEU A 225 -5.64 -14.83 23.08
C LEU A 225 -6.75 -15.85 22.83
N ALA A 226 -6.61 -17.08 23.33
CA ALA A 226 -7.62 -18.12 23.16
C ALA A 226 -8.98 -17.71 23.79
N LEU A 227 -8.95 -17.06 24.96
CA LEU A 227 -10.14 -16.46 25.56
C LEU A 227 -10.76 -15.40 24.65
N ALA A 228 -9.95 -14.50 24.10
CA ALA A 228 -10.46 -13.45 23.21
C ALA A 228 -11.01 -14.01 21.88
N GLU A 229 -10.41 -15.08 21.35
CA GLU A 229 -10.92 -15.80 20.17
C GLU A 229 -12.28 -16.46 20.47
N ASP A 230 -12.43 -17.08 21.64
CA ASP A 230 -13.70 -17.68 22.06
C ASP A 230 -14.80 -16.63 22.27
N LEU A 231 -14.48 -15.51 22.94
CA LEU A 231 -15.42 -14.39 23.09
C LEU A 231 -15.84 -13.82 21.72
N ALA A 232 -14.91 -13.64 20.79
CA ALA A 232 -15.23 -13.17 19.44
C ALA A 232 -16.15 -14.15 18.70
N LYS A 233 -15.94 -15.45 18.88
CA LYS A 233 -16.83 -16.49 18.34
C LYS A 233 -18.22 -16.40 18.95
N GLN A 234 -18.35 -16.35 20.26
CA GLN A 234 -19.65 -16.22 20.95
C GLN A 234 -20.42 -14.97 20.51
N LEU A 235 -19.72 -13.84 20.35
CA LEU A 235 -20.30 -12.61 19.83
C LEU A 235 -20.80 -12.79 18.39
N SER A 236 -20.06 -13.51 17.55
CA SER A 236 -20.47 -13.81 16.17
C SER A 236 -21.69 -14.73 16.09
N GLU A 237 -21.89 -15.57 17.12
CA GLU A 237 -23.06 -16.44 17.29
C GLU A 237 -24.27 -15.70 17.89
N GLY A 238 -24.14 -14.40 18.18
CA GLY A 238 -25.24 -13.53 18.60
C GLY A 238 -25.37 -13.31 20.11
N LYS A 239 -24.36 -13.70 20.92
CA LYS A 239 -24.36 -13.34 22.34
C LYS A 239 -24.30 -11.82 22.54
N ASP A 240 -24.84 -11.37 23.67
CA ASP A 240 -24.87 -9.94 24.02
C ASP A 240 -23.47 -9.40 24.33
N PHE A 241 -23.09 -8.33 23.62
CA PHE A 241 -21.78 -7.71 23.77
C PHE A 241 -21.61 -7.02 25.13
N THR A 242 -22.66 -6.36 25.62
CA THR A 242 -22.66 -5.66 26.91
C THR A 242 -22.44 -6.64 28.06
N GLU A 243 -23.06 -7.82 28.02
CA GLU A 243 -22.88 -8.85 29.04
C GLU A 243 -21.44 -9.39 29.08
N LEU A 244 -20.88 -9.74 27.90
CA LEU A 244 -19.51 -10.23 27.80
C LEU A 244 -18.50 -9.14 28.18
N ALA A 245 -18.76 -7.88 27.83
CA ALA A 245 -17.91 -6.76 28.21
C ALA A 245 -17.88 -6.55 29.73
N LYS A 246 -19.03 -6.53 30.40
CA LYS A 246 -19.11 -6.41 31.87
C LYS A 246 -18.40 -7.56 32.59
N THR A 247 -18.49 -8.76 32.05
CA THR A 247 -17.97 -9.97 32.71
C THR A 247 -16.47 -10.14 32.50
N HIS A 248 -15.97 -9.89 31.29
CA HIS A 248 -14.61 -10.27 30.91
C HIS A 248 -13.69 -9.09 30.65
N SER A 249 -14.22 -7.91 30.31
CA SER A 249 -13.35 -6.80 29.95
C SER A 249 -12.64 -6.19 31.15
N LYS A 250 -11.37 -5.85 30.96
CA LYS A 250 -10.57 -5.06 31.91
C LYS A 250 -10.38 -3.60 31.46
N ASP A 251 -11.23 -3.12 30.54
CA ASP A 251 -11.24 -1.70 30.15
C ASP A 251 -12.04 -0.85 31.15
N ALA A 252 -11.77 0.45 31.21
CA ALA A 252 -12.49 1.42 32.05
C ALA A 252 -13.99 1.51 31.71
N TYR A 253 -14.39 1.09 30.51
CA TYR A 253 -15.77 1.10 30.04
C TYR A 253 -16.51 -0.23 30.24
N ALA A 254 -15.88 -1.24 30.87
CA ALA A 254 -16.44 -2.58 31.05
C ALA A 254 -17.84 -2.55 31.71
N GLU A 255 -17.98 -1.79 32.80
CA GLU A 255 -19.25 -1.62 33.54
C GLU A 255 -20.37 -1.02 32.68
N ASN A 256 -20.02 -0.21 31.67
CA ASN A 256 -20.95 0.36 30.71
C ASN A 256 -21.11 -0.51 29.46
N GLY A 257 -20.81 -1.80 29.54
CA GLY A 257 -20.92 -2.72 28.40
C GLY A 257 -19.87 -2.48 27.32
N GLY A 258 -18.76 -1.85 27.67
CA GLY A 258 -17.69 -1.49 26.75
C GLY A 258 -18.05 -0.35 25.79
N LEU A 259 -19.18 0.33 25.98
CA LEU A 259 -19.66 1.39 25.08
C LEU A 259 -18.84 2.66 25.24
N GLN A 260 -18.32 3.17 24.12
CA GLN A 260 -17.65 4.46 24.01
C GLN A 260 -18.33 5.29 22.93
N GLU A 261 -18.82 6.49 23.30
CA GLU A 261 -19.58 7.38 22.42
C GLU A 261 -18.77 8.62 22.05
N ASN A 262 -19.04 9.16 20.86
CA ASN A 262 -18.44 10.40 20.35
C ASN A 262 -16.91 10.44 20.38
N VAL A 263 -16.24 9.30 20.18
CA VAL A 263 -14.78 9.19 20.20
C VAL A 263 -14.19 9.80 18.93
N PRO A 264 -13.39 10.88 19.01
CA PRO A 264 -12.66 11.40 17.87
C PRO A 264 -11.66 10.38 17.35
N ARG A 265 -11.51 10.27 16.03
CA ARG A 265 -10.51 9.38 15.42
C ARG A 265 -9.09 9.66 15.92
N THR A 266 -8.78 10.91 16.21
CA THR A 266 -7.47 11.37 16.70
C THR A 266 -7.09 10.82 18.06
N ASP A 267 -8.07 10.35 18.83
CA ASP A 267 -7.86 9.83 20.19
C ASP A 267 -7.52 8.33 20.16
N LEU A 268 -7.69 7.70 18.99
CA LEU A 268 -7.35 6.30 18.75
C LEU A 268 -5.97 6.20 18.10
N SER A 269 -5.29 5.06 18.31
CA SER A 269 -4.08 4.78 17.54
C SER A 269 -4.42 4.66 16.04
N PRO A 270 -3.53 5.11 15.13
CA PRO A 270 -3.81 5.09 13.69
C PRO A 270 -4.20 3.70 13.14
N GLU A 271 -3.54 2.66 13.64
CA GLU A 271 -3.79 1.26 13.27
C GLU A 271 -5.19 0.80 13.69
N PHE A 272 -5.57 1.08 14.94
CA PHE A 272 -6.88 0.72 15.48
C PHE A 272 -7.99 1.50 14.77
N ALA A 273 -7.80 2.81 14.58
CA ALA A 273 -8.75 3.66 13.87
C ALA A 273 -8.98 3.21 12.41
N ALA A 274 -7.94 2.75 11.71
CA ALA A 274 -8.08 2.22 10.36
C ALA A 274 -8.92 0.95 10.32
N ILE A 275 -8.66 0.00 11.23
CA ILE A 275 -9.37 -1.28 11.28
C ILE A 275 -10.85 -1.10 11.63
N ILE A 276 -11.18 -0.26 12.61
CA ILE A 276 -12.59 -0.06 13.02
C ILE A 276 -13.37 0.66 11.92
N VAL A 277 -12.82 1.71 11.31
CA VAL A 277 -13.53 2.46 10.26
C VAL A 277 -13.76 1.64 8.99
N ASP A 278 -12.86 0.72 8.66
CA ASP A 278 -13.04 -0.19 7.51
C ASP A 278 -14.09 -1.28 7.78
N ALA A 279 -14.39 -1.54 9.06
CA ALA A 279 -15.40 -2.53 9.43
C ALA A 279 -16.83 -2.01 9.23
N PRO A 280 -17.72 -2.82 8.61
CA PRO A 280 -19.14 -2.48 8.54
C PRO A 280 -19.74 -2.24 9.92
N VAL A 281 -20.62 -1.24 10.01
CA VAL A 281 -21.39 -0.98 11.24
C VAL A 281 -22.13 -2.24 11.69
N GLY A 282 -22.02 -2.57 12.96
CA GLY A 282 -22.59 -3.77 13.59
C GLY A 282 -21.72 -5.02 13.52
N LYS A 283 -20.66 -5.04 12.70
CA LYS A 283 -19.77 -6.19 12.58
C LYS A 283 -18.75 -6.22 13.73
N ILE A 284 -18.48 -7.42 14.23
CA ILE A 284 -17.44 -7.68 15.22
C ILE A 284 -16.10 -7.83 14.52
N VAL A 285 -15.08 -7.21 15.11
CA VAL A 285 -13.70 -7.21 14.63
C VAL A 285 -12.78 -7.62 15.77
N GLY A 286 -11.84 -8.50 15.46
CA GLY A 286 -10.85 -8.99 16.42
C GLY A 286 -10.97 -10.50 16.70
N PRO A 287 -10.22 -11.01 17.69
CA PRO A 287 -9.34 -10.24 18.57
C PRO A 287 -8.16 -9.58 17.84
N LEU A 288 -7.97 -8.30 18.09
CA LEU A 288 -6.87 -7.47 17.58
C LEU A 288 -5.76 -7.42 18.62
N LEU A 289 -4.50 -7.52 18.18
CA LEU A 289 -3.37 -7.32 19.07
C LEU A 289 -3.24 -5.84 19.43
N ASP A 290 -3.24 -5.54 20.72
CA ASP A 290 -2.99 -4.23 21.31
C ASP A 290 -1.69 -4.27 22.12
N ARG A 291 -1.11 -3.11 22.47
CA ARG A 291 0.18 -3.01 23.17
C ARG A 291 0.21 -3.76 24.51
N GLN A 292 -0.95 -3.94 25.13
CA GLN A 292 -1.10 -4.52 26.47
C GLN A 292 -1.96 -5.79 26.48
N GLY A 293 -2.43 -6.28 25.32
CA GLY A 293 -3.38 -7.38 25.29
C GLY A 293 -4.10 -7.55 23.96
N PHE A 294 -5.36 -7.97 24.05
CA PHE A 294 -6.22 -8.30 22.92
C PHE A 294 -7.52 -7.51 23.01
N THR A 295 -7.95 -6.96 21.89
CA THR A 295 -9.15 -6.12 21.82
C THR A 295 -10.15 -6.69 20.82
N ILE A 296 -11.40 -6.81 21.23
CA ILE A 296 -12.54 -7.10 20.35
C ILE A 296 -13.38 -5.84 20.28
N VAL A 297 -13.78 -5.43 19.08
CA VAL A 297 -14.59 -4.23 18.86
C VAL A 297 -15.80 -4.52 17.99
N LYS A 298 -16.88 -3.79 18.27
CA LYS A 298 -18.05 -3.69 17.40
C LYS A 298 -18.34 -2.22 17.11
N MET A 299 -18.31 -1.83 15.83
CA MET A 299 -18.69 -0.47 15.42
C MET A 299 -20.21 -0.30 15.57
N ILE A 300 -20.65 0.75 16.26
CA ILE A 300 -22.08 1.07 16.44
C ILE A 300 -22.51 2.23 15.54
N LYS A 301 -21.68 3.27 15.44
CA LYS A 301 -21.95 4.43 14.60
C LYS A 301 -20.66 5.06 14.13
N PHE A 302 -20.65 5.48 12.88
CA PHE A 302 -19.55 6.23 12.28
C PHE A 302 -20.10 7.52 11.68
N VAL A 303 -19.56 8.65 12.12
CA VAL A 303 -19.86 9.96 11.56
C VAL A 303 -18.60 10.44 10.83
N PRO A 304 -18.58 10.42 9.49
CA PRO A 304 -17.43 10.85 8.73
C PRO A 304 -17.25 12.37 8.86
N GLY A 305 -15.99 12.80 8.88
CA GLY A 305 -15.64 14.21 8.75
C GLY A 305 -16.12 14.81 7.42
N PRO A 306 -16.18 16.15 7.32
CA PRO A 306 -16.69 16.83 6.15
C PRO A 306 -15.84 16.56 4.91
N SER A 307 -16.50 16.33 3.77
CA SER A 307 -15.82 16.33 2.48
C SER A 307 -15.50 17.76 2.05
N PRO A 308 -14.33 18.02 1.47
CA PRO A 308 -13.97 19.36 1.00
C PRO A 308 -14.89 19.77 -0.14
N ALA A 309 -15.26 21.04 -0.23
CA ALA A 309 -16.00 21.58 -1.37
C ALA A 309 -15.15 21.52 -2.65
N LEU A 310 -15.80 21.58 -3.82
CA LEU A 310 -15.13 21.67 -5.13
C LEU A 310 -14.55 23.08 -5.36
N THR A 311 -13.54 23.45 -4.57
CA THR A 311 -12.75 24.67 -4.75
C THR A 311 -11.93 24.61 -6.04
N ASN A 312 -11.29 25.72 -6.43
CA ASN A 312 -10.42 25.75 -7.61
C ASN A 312 -9.27 24.74 -7.51
N GLU A 313 -8.68 24.56 -6.32
CA GLU A 313 -7.60 23.59 -6.08
C GLU A 313 -8.10 22.15 -6.25
N ILE A 314 -9.23 21.80 -5.63
CA ILE A 314 -9.83 20.48 -5.78
C ILE A 314 -10.26 20.24 -7.22
N ARG A 315 -10.77 21.27 -7.91
CA ARG A 315 -11.13 21.20 -9.34
C ARG A 315 -9.92 20.86 -10.19
N GLN A 316 -8.79 21.54 -10.02
CA GLN A 316 -7.55 21.23 -10.74
C GLN A 316 -7.09 19.79 -10.46
N MET A 317 -7.16 19.35 -9.21
CA MET A 317 -6.86 17.96 -8.85
C MET A 317 -7.82 16.97 -9.55
N MET A 318 -9.11 17.28 -9.65
CA MET A 318 -10.09 16.44 -10.34
C MET A 318 -9.84 16.44 -11.87
N GLU A 319 -9.50 17.58 -12.46
CA GLU A 319 -9.11 17.68 -13.87
C GLU A 319 -7.92 16.77 -14.19
N GLU A 320 -6.89 16.79 -13.35
CA GLU A 320 -5.76 15.88 -13.49
C GLU A 320 -6.16 14.42 -13.38
N ARG A 321 -7.04 14.06 -12.43
CA ARG A 321 -7.53 12.69 -12.26
C ARG A 321 -8.35 12.23 -13.47
N VAL A 322 -9.25 13.06 -13.98
CA VAL A 322 -10.02 12.77 -15.20
C VAL A 322 -9.09 12.61 -16.39
N ARG A 323 -8.10 13.51 -16.56
CA ARG A 323 -7.09 13.40 -17.61
C ARG A 323 -6.33 12.09 -17.49
N ARG A 324 -5.86 11.72 -16.29
CA ARG A 324 -5.19 10.43 -16.01
C ARG A 324 -6.09 9.23 -16.34
N LYS A 325 -7.38 9.25 -15.97
CA LYS A 325 -8.33 8.17 -16.29
C LYS A 325 -8.53 8.02 -17.81
N LYS A 326 -8.68 9.14 -18.53
CA LYS A 326 -8.82 9.13 -19.99
C LYS A 326 -7.58 8.56 -20.67
N THR A 327 -6.40 9.05 -20.31
CA THR A 327 -5.13 8.58 -20.91
C THR A 327 -4.82 7.13 -20.51
N SER A 328 -5.18 6.69 -19.30
CA SER A 328 -4.97 5.30 -18.86
C SER A 328 -5.79 4.31 -19.69
N LYS A 329 -7.07 4.58 -19.96
CA LYS A 329 -7.90 3.71 -20.83
C LYS A 329 -7.38 3.66 -22.26
N GLN A 330 -6.90 4.78 -22.79
CA GLN A 330 -6.27 4.83 -24.11
C GLN A 330 -4.96 4.03 -24.13
N TYR A 331 -4.15 4.14 -23.07
CA TYR A 331 -2.93 3.38 -22.88
C TYR A 331 -3.18 1.88 -22.80
N GLU A 332 -4.18 1.44 -22.04
CA GLU A 332 -4.57 0.02 -21.97
C GLU A 332 -4.93 -0.54 -23.34
N ARG A 333 -5.72 0.18 -24.14
CA ARG A 333 -6.06 -0.23 -25.51
C ARG A 333 -4.83 -0.25 -26.42
N TRP A 334 -3.99 0.77 -26.32
CA TRP A 334 -2.76 0.88 -27.12
C TRP A 334 -1.81 -0.28 -26.82
N ILE A 335 -1.56 -0.58 -25.54
CA ILE A 335 -0.67 -1.66 -25.15
C ILE A 335 -1.26 -3.04 -25.51
N GLU A 336 -2.58 -3.23 -25.41
CA GLU A 336 -3.24 -4.46 -25.82
C GLU A 336 -3.03 -4.76 -27.33
N VAL A 337 -3.17 -3.75 -28.19
CA VAL A 337 -2.89 -3.88 -29.62
C VAL A 337 -1.43 -4.24 -29.87
N ARG A 338 -0.49 -3.65 -29.12
CA ARG A 338 0.93 -3.96 -29.26
C ARG A 338 1.28 -5.34 -28.73
N ARG A 339 0.63 -5.78 -27.65
CA ARG A 339 0.78 -7.13 -27.08
C ARG A 339 0.39 -8.21 -28.08
N LYS A 340 -0.72 -8.01 -28.81
CA LYS A 340 -1.17 -8.92 -29.89
C LYS A 340 -0.16 -9.05 -31.04
N LYS A 341 0.72 -8.07 -31.24
CA LYS A 341 1.76 -8.08 -32.27
C LYS A 341 3.12 -8.58 -31.76
N ALA A 342 3.33 -8.59 -30.44
CA ALA A 342 4.58 -8.98 -29.83
C ALA A 342 4.68 -10.50 -29.70
N MET A 343 5.89 -11.04 -29.85
CA MET A 343 6.17 -12.45 -29.58
C MET A 343 6.46 -12.63 -28.10
N ILE A 344 5.53 -13.22 -27.35
CA ILE A 344 5.57 -13.35 -25.90
C ILE A 344 5.57 -14.84 -25.51
N ASP A 345 6.55 -15.25 -24.71
CA ASP A 345 6.66 -16.60 -24.11
C ASP A 345 6.80 -16.44 -22.59
N ILE A 346 5.79 -16.83 -21.82
CA ILE A 346 5.80 -16.76 -20.34
C ILE A 346 6.23 -18.12 -19.79
N ARG A 347 7.15 -18.12 -18.82
CA ARG A 347 7.67 -19.31 -18.15
C ARG A 347 7.31 -19.26 -16.66
N ASP A 348 6.75 -20.35 -16.15
CA ASP A 348 6.26 -20.43 -14.76
C ASP A 348 7.34 -20.34 -13.65
#